data_AF-A0A5B9CX41-F1
#
_entry.id   AF-A0A5B9CX41-F1
#
_cell.length_a   1.000
_cell.length_b   1.000
_cell.length_c   1.000
_cell.angle_alpha   90.00
_cell.angle_beta   90.00
_cell.angle_gamma   90.00
#
_symmetry.space_group_name_H-M   'P 1'
#
loop_
_entity.id
_entity.type
_entity.pdbx_description
1 polymer ?
#
loop_
_entity_poly.entity_id
_entity_poly.type
_entity_poly.pdbx_seq_one_letter_code
_entity_poly.pdbx_strand_id
1 'polypeptide(L)' 'MKLIRKVMLMCVLLSLTGCVTHKYASSCVGWLPIYLDKRDVKVISSNLAREILKHNKQGERLCGWKHGKKKS' A
#
# COMPACT_ATOMS: atom_id res chain seq x y z
N MET A 1 18.07 7.73 40.21
CA MET A 1 17.37 8.66 39.27
C MET A 1 17.95 8.75 37.85
N LYS A 2 19.28 8.67 37.65
CA LYS A 2 19.89 8.73 36.29
C LYS A 2 19.41 7.62 35.33
N LEU A 3 19.21 6.40 35.84
CA LEU A 3 18.75 5.25 35.05
C LEU A 3 17.30 5.41 34.57
N ILE A 4 16.39 5.81 35.48
CA ILE A 4 14.98 6.05 35.18
C ILE A 4 14.82 7.12 34.10
N ARG A 5 15.61 8.20 34.17
CA ARG A 5 15.60 9.26 33.14
C ARG A 5 16.01 8.75 31.76
N LYS A 6 16.97 7.81 31.69
CA LYS A 6 17.39 7.18 30.42
C LYS A 6 16.33 6.23 29.87
N VAL A 7 15.69 5.43 30.71
CA VAL A 7 14.60 4.52 30.30
C VAL A 7 13.40 5.32 29.77
N MET A 8 12.99 6.37 30.46
CA MET A 8 11.90 7.25 30.01
C MET A 8 12.22 7.88 28.64
N LEU A 9 13.46 8.33 28.43
CA LEU A 9 13.88 8.90 27.14
C LEU A 9 13.80 7.86 26.01
N MET A 10 14.25 6.62 26.27
CA MET A 10 14.17 5.52 25.32
C MET A 10 12.72 5.14 24.98
N CYS A 11 11.83 5.09 25.97
CA CYS A 11 10.41 4.84 25.75
C CYS A 11 9.79 5.90 24.84
N VAL A 12 10.06 7.19 25.11
CA VAL A 12 9.56 8.30 24.27
C VAL A 12 10.08 8.19 22.83
N LEU A 13 11.36 7.89 22.65
CA LEU A 13 11.97 7.71 21.32
C LEU A 13 11.36 6.53 20.55
N LEU A 14 11.09 5.40 21.23
CA LEU A 14 10.44 4.23 20.63
C LEU A 14 8.98 4.50 20.27
N SER A 15 8.25 5.31 21.05
CA SER A 15 6.88 5.71 20.71
C SER A 15 6.80 6.64 19.50
N LEU A 16 7.84 7.44 19.25
CA LEU A 16 7.90 8.38 18.12
C LEU A 16 8.20 7.70 16.78
N THR A 17 8.91 6.56 16.77
CA THR A 17 9.26 5.86 15.52
C THR A 17 8.14 4.98 14.96
N GLY A 18 7.10 4.68 15.74
CA GLY A 18 5.98 3.83 15.31
C GLY A 18 5.07 4.45 14.24
N CYS A 19 5.06 5.78 14.09
CA CYS A 19 4.14 6.47 13.16
C CYS A 19 4.70 6.65 11.73
N VAL A 20 5.99 6.38 11.50
CA VAL A 20 6.66 6.74 10.23
C VAL A 20 6.82 5.55 9.27
N THR A 21 6.88 4.32 9.76
CA THR A 21 7.17 3.13 8.94
C THR A 21 5.96 2.52 8.21
N HIS A 22 4.75 3.03 8.46
CA HIS A 22 3.53 2.50 7.83
C HIS A 22 3.28 3.02 6.40
N LYS A 23 4.22 3.77 5.80
CA LYS A 23 4.13 4.16 4.39
C LYS A 23 4.38 3.00 3.42
N TYR A 24 5.11 1.97 3.84
CA TYR A 24 5.54 0.88 2.96
C TYR A 24 5.18 -0.52 3.48
N ALA A 25 4.83 -0.66 4.76
CA ALA A 25 4.74 -1.98 5.41
C ALA A 25 3.34 -2.64 5.41
N SER A 26 2.26 -2.00 4.94
CA SER A 26 0.94 -2.37 5.47
C SER A 26 -0.08 -3.08 4.57
N SER A 27 0.06 -3.07 3.24
CA SER A 27 -0.82 -3.82 2.31
C SER A 27 -0.33 -3.67 0.88
N CYS A 28 0.21 -2.51 0.55
CA CYS A 28 0.65 -2.14 -0.80
C CYS A 28 1.73 -3.06 -1.43
N VAL A 29 2.51 -3.76 -0.61
CA VAL A 29 3.54 -4.72 -1.06
C VAL A 29 2.94 -6.09 -1.37
N GLY A 30 1.90 -6.50 -0.64
CA GLY A 30 1.24 -7.81 -0.83
C GLY A 30 0.08 -7.77 -1.83
N TRP A 31 -0.50 -6.60 -2.07
CA TRP A 31 -1.69 -6.41 -2.90
C TRP A 31 -1.31 -5.55 -4.10
N LEU A 32 -0.54 -6.08 -5.05
CA LEU A 32 -0.04 -5.31 -6.20
C LEU A 32 -1.15 -4.97 -7.22
N PRO A 33 -0.97 -3.94 -8.07
CA PRO A 33 -1.96 -3.59 -9.09
C PRO A 33 -2.22 -4.76 -10.05
N ILE A 34 -3.50 -4.97 -10.39
CA ILE A 34 -3.95 -6.06 -11.27
C ILE A 34 -4.13 -5.51 -12.68
N TYR A 35 -3.32 -5.96 -13.62
CA TYR A 35 -3.45 -5.59 -15.04
C TYR A 35 -4.06 -6.75 -15.82
N LEU A 36 -5.07 -6.43 -16.64
CA LEU A 36 -5.77 -7.38 -17.47
C LEU A 36 -5.27 -7.29 -18.91
N ASP A 37 -5.03 -8.45 -19.53
CA ASP A 37 -4.79 -8.53 -20.96
C ASP A 37 -6.12 -8.60 -21.75
N LYS A 38 -6.03 -8.60 -23.09
CA LYS A 38 -7.24 -8.64 -23.94
C LYS A 38 -8.06 -9.92 -23.80
N ARG A 39 -7.45 -11.04 -23.39
CA ARG A 39 -8.12 -12.32 -23.17
C ARG A 39 -8.85 -12.30 -21.84
N ASP A 40 -8.22 -11.74 -20.81
CA ASP A 40 -8.83 -11.60 -19.48
C ASP A 40 -10.12 -10.79 -19.54
N VAL A 41 -10.10 -9.65 -20.26
CA VAL A 41 -11.28 -8.78 -20.44
C VAL A 41 -12.46 -9.51 -21.08
N LYS A 42 -12.22 -10.54 -21.90
CA LYS A 42 -13.29 -11.30 -22.56
C LYS A 42 -13.96 -12.34 -21.66
N VAL A 43 -13.27 -12.79 -20.60
CA VAL A 43 -13.73 -13.89 -19.75
C VAL A 43 -14.21 -13.43 -18.38
N ILE A 44 -13.77 -12.26 -17.90
CA ILE A 44 -14.23 -11.74 -16.61
C ILE A 44 -15.63 -11.15 -16.68
N SER A 45 -16.37 -11.27 -15.58
CA SER A 45 -17.65 -10.59 -15.43
C SER A 45 -17.47 -9.07 -15.30
N SER A 46 -18.51 -8.32 -15.69
CA SER A 46 -18.53 -6.86 -15.53
C SER A 46 -18.37 -6.43 -14.07
N ASN A 47 -18.83 -7.26 -13.12
CA ASN A 47 -18.67 -6.99 -11.69
C ASN A 47 -17.22 -7.11 -11.24
N LEU A 48 -16.54 -8.19 -11.65
CA LEU A 48 -15.12 -8.38 -11.34
C LEU A 48 -14.27 -7.26 -11.96
N ALA A 49 -14.57 -6.85 -13.19
CA ALA A 49 -13.89 -5.72 -13.83
C ALA A 49 -14.02 -4.41 -13.02
N ARG A 50 -15.22 -4.13 -12.47
CA ARG A 50 -15.45 -2.97 -11.60
C ARG A 50 -14.67 -3.04 -10.30
N GLU A 51 -14.62 -4.20 -9.66
CA GLU A 51 -13.88 -4.38 -8.40
C GLU A 51 -12.36 -4.25 -8.61
N ILE A 52 -11.83 -4.81 -9.70
CA ILE A 52 -10.42 -4.63 -10.08
C ILE A 52 -10.10 -3.14 -10.30
N LEU A 53 -11.00 -2.41 -10.97
CA LEU A 53 -10.81 -0.97 -11.18
C LEU A 53 -10.82 -0.19 -9.87
N LYS A 54 -11.73 -0.50 -8.94
CA LYS A 54 -11.77 0.11 -7.60
C LYS A 54 -10.49 -0.17 -6.83
N HIS A 55 -10.05 -1.43 -6.81
CA HIS A 55 -8.80 -1.85 -6.18
C HIS A 55 -7.60 -1.03 -6.69
N ASN A 56 -7.43 -0.97 -8.02
CA ASN A 56 -6.29 -0.26 -8.61
C ASN A 56 -6.33 1.25 -8.35
N LYS A 57 -7.51 1.88 -8.39
CA LYS A 57 -7.67 3.31 -8.03
C LYS A 57 -7.34 3.58 -6.56
N GLN A 58 -7.73 2.67 -5.68
CA GLN A 58 -7.39 2.78 -4.26
C GLN A 58 -5.87 2.69 -4.06
N GLY A 59 -5.20 1.74 -4.72
CA GLY A 59 -3.74 1.65 -4.65
C GLY A 59 -3.00 2.79 -5.35
N GLU A 60 -3.57 3.41 -6.39
CA GLU A 60 -3.01 4.68 -6.90
C GLU A 60 -3.00 5.76 -5.82
N ARG A 61 -4.13 5.94 -5.11
CA ARG A 61 -4.27 6.96 -4.06
C ARG A 61 -3.42 6.67 -2.82
N LEU A 62 -3.42 5.42 -2.35
CA LEU A 62 -2.83 5.04 -1.06
C LEU A 62 -1.38 4.55 -1.19
N CYS A 63 -1.08 3.86 -2.29
CA CYS A 63 0.19 3.16 -2.51
C CYS A 63 1.05 3.82 -3.59
N GLY A 64 0.56 4.87 -4.26
CA GLY A 64 1.29 5.57 -5.32
C GLY A 64 1.50 4.72 -6.58
N TRP A 65 0.67 3.71 -6.82
CA TRP A 65 0.75 2.88 -8.01
C TRP A 65 0.55 3.72 -9.27
N LYS A 66 1.35 3.42 -10.30
CA LYS A 66 1.22 4.09 -11.59
C LYS A 66 0.41 3.21 -12.53
N HIS A 67 -0.46 3.85 -13.30
CA HIS A 67 -1.06 3.23 -14.48
C HIS A 67 0.06 2.75 -15.39
N GLY A 68 0.02 1.47 -15.78
CA GLY A 68 1.00 0.90 -16.71
C GLY A 68 1.03 1.78 -17.96
N LYS A 69 2.10 2.56 -18.14
CA LYS A 69 2.31 3.28 -19.38
C LYS A 69 2.34 2.21 -20.47
N LYS A 70 1.39 2.26 -21.40
CA LYS A 70 1.57 1.60 -22.69
C LYS A 70 2.93 2.06 -23.20
N LYS A 71 3.90 1.15 -23.31
CA LYS A 71 5.00 1.37 -24.24
C LYS A 71 4.32 1.45 -25.60
N SER A 72 4.30 2.66 -26.15
CA SER A 72 3.90 2.93 -27.53
C SER A 72 4.78 2.14 -28.48
#